data_AF-A0A367LYG4-F1
#
_entry.id   AF-A0A367LYG4-F1
#
_cell.length_a   1.000
_cell.length_b   1.000
_cell.length_c   1.000
_cell.angle_alpha   90.00
_cell.angle_beta   90.00
_cell.angle_gamma   90.00
#
_symmetry.space_group_name_H-M   'P 1'
#
loop_
_entity.id
_entity.type
_entity.pdbx_description
1 polymer ?
#
loop_
_entity_poly.entity_id
_entity_poly.type
_entity_poly.pdbx_seq_one_letter_code
_entity_poly.pdbx_strand_id
1 'polypeptide(L)'
;MTATGTASPVRANIPGRRMDFSFSETPKYWWDGHRFMTQFMNNLSSLFPYGEKFFVDSVRAVRDRLEDPQLKKDVSAFIGQEAMHSKEHAAYNEYAEEHGVDLECLELRIKVLLENVSKVTTRKHQLAITCALEHFTATMAAQLLKREALTIQMQSPKSVSYTHLRA
;
A
#
# COMPACT_ATOMS: atom_id res chain seq x y z
N MET A 1 20.93 -13.37 39.37
CA MET A 1 21.29 -13.49 37.94
C MET A 1 20.03 -13.87 37.18
N THR A 2 19.36 -12.89 36.56
CA THR A 2 18.13 -13.09 35.78
C THR A 2 18.52 -13.18 34.30
N ALA A 3 18.21 -14.32 33.69
CA ALA A 3 18.46 -14.55 32.27
C ALA A 3 17.50 -13.70 31.42
N THR A 4 18.04 -12.72 30.69
CA THR A 4 17.35 -12.07 29.58
C THR A 4 17.18 -13.08 28.45
N GLY A 5 15.96 -13.58 28.27
CA GLY A 5 15.61 -14.38 27.09
C GLY A 5 15.75 -13.51 25.84
N THR A 6 16.76 -13.80 25.02
CA THR A 6 16.87 -13.25 23.67
C THR A 6 15.78 -13.90 22.82
N ALA A 7 14.69 -13.18 22.55
CA ALA A 7 13.70 -13.62 21.58
C ALA A 7 14.43 -13.88 20.24
N SER A 8 14.25 -15.07 19.68
CA SER A 8 14.78 -15.40 18.35
C SER A 8 14.28 -14.35 17.34
N PRO A 9 15.15 -13.84 16.45
CA PRO A 9 14.72 -12.86 15.46
C PRO A 9 13.61 -13.47 14.61
N VAL A 10 12.47 -12.78 14.56
CA VAL A 10 11.36 -13.13 13.67
C VAL A 10 11.89 -13.06 12.24
N ARG A 11 11.89 -14.21 11.55
CA ARG A 11 12.32 -14.26 10.15
C ARG A 11 11.21 -13.70 9.28
N ALA A 12 11.50 -12.65 8.52
CA ALA A 12 10.58 -12.13 7.53
C ALA A 12 10.39 -13.17 6.41
N ASN A 13 9.14 -13.47 6.07
CA ASN A 13 8.80 -14.25 4.89
C ASN A 13 8.20 -13.29 3.86
N ILE A 14 9.02 -12.84 2.92
CA ILE A 14 8.65 -11.89 1.87
C ILE A 14 8.61 -12.65 0.52
N PRO A 15 7.51 -13.35 0.20
CA PRO A 15 7.43 -14.14 -1.02
C PRO A 15 7.38 -13.20 -2.24
N GLY A 16 8.25 -13.41 -3.23
CA GLY A 16 8.09 -12.71 -4.52
C GLY A 16 6.76 -13.09 -5.16
N ARG A 17 5.84 -12.13 -5.29
CA ARG A 17 4.55 -12.32 -5.98
C ARG A 17 4.52 -11.44 -7.21
N ARG A 18 4.34 -12.03 -8.38
CA ARG A 18 4.07 -11.28 -9.60
C ARG A 18 2.56 -11.03 -9.66
N MET A 19 2.18 -9.77 -9.67
CA MET A 19 0.82 -9.30 -9.88
C MET A 19 0.73 -8.60 -11.24
N ASP A 20 -0.47 -8.63 -11.80
CA ASP A 20 -0.81 -8.04 -13.08
C ASP A 20 -2.31 -7.77 -13.11
N PHE A 21 -2.76 -6.87 -12.22
CA PHE A 21 -4.17 -6.53 -12.12
C PHE A 21 -4.59 -5.71 -13.34
N SER A 22 -5.81 -5.99 -13.81
CA SER A 22 -6.48 -5.18 -14.83
C SER A 22 -7.73 -4.58 -14.22
N PHE A 23 -7.94 -3.30 -14.49
CA PHE A 23 -9.10 -2.54 -14.02
C PHE A 23 -10.04 -2.13 -15.16
N SER A 24 -9.83 -2.62 -16.39
CA SER A 24 -10.57 -2.20 -17.60
C SER A 24 -12.09 -2.42 -17.55
N GLU A 25 -12.56 -3.40 -16.77
CA GLU A 25 -13.98 -3.70 -16.60
C GLU A 25 -14.56 -3.12 -15.29
N THR A 26 -13.76 -2.36 -14.54
CA THR A 26 -14.17 -1.81 -13.25
C THR A 26 -15.12 -0.63 -13.48
N PRO A 27 -16.29 -0.57 -12.84
CA PRO A 27 -17.19 0.57 -12.97
C PRO A 27 -16.66 1.78 -12.19
N LYS A 28 -16.99 3.01 -12.60
CA LYS A 28 -16.59 4.28 -11.93
C LYS A 28 -16.77 4.31 -10.41
N TYR A 29 -17.80 3.64 -9.90
CA TYR A 29 -18.12 3.56 -8.48
C TYR A 29 -18.19 2.09 -8.04
N TRP A 30 -17.05 1.41 -8.04
CA TRP A 30 -16.93 -0.03 -7.80
C TRP A 30 -17.26 -0.48 -6.37
N TRP A 31 -17.30 0.43 -5.40
CA TRP A 31 -17.67 0.10 -4.03
C TRP A 31 -19.18 0.07 -3.89
N ASP A 32 -19.85 -0.94 -4.48
CA ASP A 32 -21.31 -1.09 -4.48
C ASP A 32 -22.06 0.21 -4.89
N GLY A 33 -21.50 0.95 -5.85
CA GLY A 33 -22.03 2.26 -6.28
C GLY A 33 -21.75 3.44 -5.33
N HIS A 34 -21.09 3.22 -4.19
CA HIS A 34 -20.85 4.22 -3.16
C HIS A 34 -19.73 5.21 -3.52
N ARG A 35 -20.15 6.36 -4.06
CA ARG A 35 -19.26 7.42 -4.58
C ARG A 35 -18.16 7.84 -3.60
N PHE A 36 -18.50 8.11 -2.34
CA PHE A 36 -17.52 8.55 -1.35
C PHE A 36 -16.46 7.47 -1.10
N MET A 37 -16.85 6.19 -1.03
CA MET A 37 -15.91 5.12 -0.71
C MET A 37 -14.97 4.86 -1.88
N THR A 38 -15.50 4.82 -3.12
CA THR A 38 -14.64 4.73 -4.30
C THR A 38 -13.68 5.91 -4.39
N GLN A 39 -14.15 7.14 -4.20
CA GLN A 39 -13.26 8.30 -4.26
C GLN A 39 -12.24 8.33 -3.12
N PHE A 40 -12.63 7.88 -1.92
CA PHE A 40 -11.69 7.71 -0.81
C PHE A 40 -10.57 6.72 -1.19
N MET A 41 -10.91 5.59 -1.80
CA MET A 41 -9.93 4.59 -2.25
C MET A 41 -9.07 5.12 -3.41
N ASN A 42 -9.63 5.86 -4.36
CA ASN A 42 -8.87 6.51 -5.43
C ASN A 42 -7.84 7.49 -4.86
N ASN A 43 -8.25 8.36 -3.93
CA ASN A 43 -7.34 9.30 -3.28
C ASN A 43 -6.27 8.56 -2.46
N LEU A 44 -6.64 7.50 -1.75
CA LEU A 44 -5.70 6.68 -1.01
C LEU A 44 -4.68 6.02 -1.95
N SER A 45 -5.11 5.50 -3.10
CA SER A 45 -4.25 4.88 -4.11
C SER A 45 -3.21 5.87 -4.66
N SER A 46 -3.59 7.11 -4.92
CA SER A 46 -2.69 8.17 -5.42
C SER A 46 -1.52 8.50 -4.49
N LEU A 47 -1.59 8.13 -3.20
CA LEU A 47 -0.50 8.38 -2.26
C LEU A 47 0.68 7.43 -2.49
N PHE A 48 0.43 6.23 -3.02
CA PHE A 48 1.39 5.14 -2.99
C PHE A 48 2.50 5.24 -4.04
N PRO A 49 2.28 5.64 -5.32
CA PRO A 49 3.37 5.64 -6.30
C PRO A 49 4.63 6.41 -5.85
N TYR A 50 4.45 7.63 -5.35
CA TYR A 50 5.56 8.40 -4.77
C TYR A 50 5.95 7.96 -3.35
N GLY A 51 5.00 7.45 -2.56
CA GLY A 51 5.24 6.91 -1.22
C GLY A 51 6.12 5.66 -1.21
N GLU A 52 5.83 4.69 -2.05
CA GLU A 52 6.58 3.45 -2.21
C GLU A 52 7.95 3.69 -2.84
N LYS A 53 8.05 4.68 -3.76
CA LYS A 53 9.36 5.16 -4.20
C LYS A 53 10.19 5.66 -3.02
N PHE A 54 9.59 6.44 -2.11
CA PHE A 54 10.26 6.88 -0.89
C PHE A 54 10.62 5.68 0.02
N PHE A 55 9.78 4.63 0.10
CA PHE A 55 10.09 3.40 0.85
C PHE A 55 11.31 2.68 0.29
N VAL A 56 11.31 2.46 -1.03
CA VAL A 56 12.42 1.82 -1.75
C VAL A 56 13.71 2.61 -1.55
N ASP A 57 13.67 3.94 -1.70
CA ASP A 57 14.85 4.79 -1.58
C ASP A 57 15.38 4.83 -0.13
N SER A 58 14.51 4.87 0.88
CA SER A 58 14.90 4.89 2.30
C SER A 58 15.57 3.58 2.73
N VAL A 59 15.03 2.43 2.31
CA VAL A 59 15.57 1.11 2.63
C VAL A 59 16.86 0.85 1.84
N ARG A 60 16.92 1.25 0.57
CA ARG A 60 18.13 1.13 -0.25
C ARG A 60 19.29 1.94 0.36
N ALA A 61 19.02 3.12 0.90
CA ALA A 61 20.04 4.01 1.48
C ALA A 61 20.79 3.45 2.70
N VAL A 62 20.27 2.37 3.31
CA VAL A 62 20.90 1.69 4.45
C VAL A 62 21.44 0.30 4.12
N ARG A 63 21.15 -0.23 2.93
CA ARG A 63 21.48 -1.61 2.52
C ARG A 63 22.98 -1.94 2.65
N ASP A 64 23.85 -1.00 2.28
CA ASP A 64 25.30 -1.23 2.28
C ASP A 64 25.89 -1.30 3.70
N ARG A 65 25.16 -0.83 4.71
CA ARG A 65 25.57 -0.90 6.12
C ARG A 65 25.15 -2.21 6.80
N LEU A 66 24.37 -3.03 6.12
CA LEU A 66 23.93 -4.31 6.66
C LEU A 66 25.11 -5.30 6.58
N GLU A 67 25.29 -6.10 7.62
CA GLU A 67 26.30 -7.17 7.62
C GLU A 67 25.64 -8.53 7.42
N ASP A 68 24.46 -8.74 8.02
CA ASP A 68 23.67 -9.96 7.90
C ASP A 68 23.24 -10.21 6.43
N PRO A 69 23.74 -11.29 5.79
CA PRO A 69 23.34 -11.65 4.43
C PRO A 69 21.84 -11.92 4.28
N GLN A 70 21.18 -12.45 5.33
CA GLN A 70 19.75 -12.71 5.31
C GLN A 70 18.97 -11.39 5.30
N LEU A 71 19.35 -10.43 6.15
CA LEU A 71 18.72 -9.11 6.17
C LEU A 71 18.92 -8.36 4.84
N LYS A 72 20.08 -8.50 4.18
CA LYS A 72 20.28 -7.98 2.81
C LYS A 72 19.32 -8.60 1.80
N LYS A 73 19.09 -9.91 1.90
CA LYS A 73 18.16 -10.64 1.06
C LYS A 73 16.73 -10.17 1.30
N ASP A 74 16.32 -10.02 2.55
CA ASP A 74 14.99 -9.55 2.93
C ASP A 74 14.74 -8.12 2.43
N VAL A 75 15.71 -7.22 2.57
CA VAL A 75 15.66 -5.87 1.98
C VAL A 75 15.51 -5.91 0.47
N SER A 76 16.22 -6.81 -0.21
CA SER A 76 16.12 -6.94 -1.67
C SER A 76 14.75 -7.47 -2.09
N ALA A 77 14.18 -8.40 -1.32
CA ALA A 77 12.83 -8.92 -1.52
C ALA A 77 11.76 -7.84 -1.29
N PHE A 78 11.89 -7.04 -0.22
CA PHE A 78 11.02 -5.90 0.05
C PHE A 78 11.01 -4.91 -1.12
N ILE A 79 12.20 -4.47 -1.58
CA ILE A 79 12.30 -3.56 -2.74
C ILE A 79 11.60 -4.13 -3.98
N GLY A 80 11.73 -5.44 -4.22
CA GLY A 80 11.05 -6.11 -5.32
C GLY A 80 9.53 -6.12 -5.17
N GLN A 81 9.00 -6.32 -3.95
CA GLN A 81 7.56 -6.26 -3.69
C GLN A 81 7.02 -4.85 -3.86
N GLU A 82 7.68 -3.84 -3.29
CA GLU A 82 7.24 -2.44 -3.39
C GLU A 82 7.20 -1.96 -4.85
N ALA A 83 8.17 -2.37 -5.68
CA ALA A 83 8.14 -2.05 -7.10
C ALA A 83 6.94 -2.67 -7.82
N MET A 84 6.55 -3.89 -7.44
CA MET A 84 5.35 -4.53 -7.97
C MET A 84 4.07 -3.88 -7.44
N HIS A 85 3.99 -3.53 -6.15
CA HIS A 85 2.85 -2.81 -5.58
C HIS A 85 2.63 -1.46 -6.27
N SER A 86 3.72 -0.73 -6.53
CA SER A 86 3.66 0.55 -7.23
C SER A 86 3.11 0.45 -8.65
N LYS A 87 3.43 -0.63 -9.35
CA LYS A 87 2.83 -0.93 -10.65
C LYS A 87 1.32 -1.15 -10.54
N GLU A 88 0.84 -1.87 -9.53
CA GLU A 88 -0.60 -2.12 -9.35
C GLU A 88 -1.36 -0.84 -8.96
N HIS A 89 -0.74 0.03 -8.15
CA HIS A 89 -1.31 1.35 -7.85
C HIS A 89 -1.34 2.28 -9.07
N ALA A 90 -0.32 2.24 -9.93
CA ALA A 90 -0.35 2.96 -11.20
C ALA A 90 -1.50 2.48 -12.09
N ALA A 91 -1.67 1.17 -12.26
CA ALA A 91 -2.78 0.60 -13.03
C ALA A 91 -4.16 0.97 -12.43
N TYR A 92 -4.27 1.03 -11.10
CA TYR A 92 -5.47 1.50 -10.43
C TYR A 92 -5.74 2.99 -10.74
N ASN A 93 -4.71 3.84 -10.70
CA ASN A 93 -4.86 5.27 -10.92
C ASN A 93 -5.18 5.57 -12.40
N GLU A 94 -4.61 4.81 -13.34
CA GLU A 94 -4.99 4.84 -14.76
C GLU A 94 -6.50 4.57 -14.95
N TYR A 95 -7.06 3.57 -14.27
CA TYR A 95 -8.51 3.33 -14.27
C TYR A 95 -9.32 4.55 -13.79
N ALA A 96 -8.83 5.26 -12.77
CA ALA A 96 -9.52 6.44 -12.24
C ALA A 96 -9.52 7.57 -13.28
N GLU A 97 -8.41 7.77 -13.98
CA GLU A 97 -8.26 8.73 -15.08
C GLU A 97 -9.18 8.39 -16.27
N GLU A 98 -9.28 7.12 -16.66
CA GLU A 98 -10.22 6.64 -17.70
C GLU A 98 -11.68 7.00 -17.36
N HIS A 99 -12.00 7.07 -16.07
CA HIS A 99 -13.31 7.48 -15.56
C HIS A 99 -13.44 8.98 -15.29
N GLY A 100 -12.46 9.79 -15.70
CA GLY A 100 -12.44 11.25 -15.54
C GLY A 100 -12.23 11.71 -14.10
N VAL A 101 -11.49 10.94 -13.30
CA VAL A 101 -11.04 11.34 -11.95
C VAL A 101 -9.58 11.73 -12.04
N ASP A 102 -9.29 13.02 -11.91
CA ASP A 102 -7.91 13.54 -11.87
C ASP A 102 -7.27 13.24 -10.51
N LEU A 103 -6.30 12.31 -10.52
CA LEU A 103 -5.45 12.02 -9.36
C LEU A 103 -4.06 12.65 -9.48
N GLU A 104 -3.64 13.10 -10.66
CA GLU A 104 -2.30 13.62 -10.95
C GLU A 104 -1.97 14.80 -10.03
N CYS A 105 -2.93 15.72 -9.83
CA CYS A 105 -2.72 16.86 -8.94
C CYS A 105 -2.37 16.43 -7.50
N LEU A 106 -3.00 15.35 -7.00
CA LEU A 106 -2.73 14.83 -5.67
C LEU A 106 -1.39 14.08 -5.63
N GLU A 107 -1.09 13.25 -6.64
CA GLU A 107 0.20 12.57 -6.74
C GLU A 107 1.37 13.55 -6.73
N LEU A 108 1.28 14.64 -7.50
CA LEU A 108 2.31 15.67 -7.55
C LEU A 108 2.48 16.41 -6.22
N ARG A 109 1.39 16.63 -5.47
CA ARG A 109 1.47 17.20 -4.11
C ARG A 109 2.20 16.26 -3.17
N ILE A 110 1.95 14.95 -3.26
CA ILE A 110 2.64 13.95 -2.44
C ILE A 110 4.13 13.88 -2.81
N LYS A 111 4.47 13.94 -4.09
CA LYS A 111 5.87 14.05 -4.55
C LYS A 111 6.57 15.24 -3.87
N VAL A 112 6.01 16.44 -3.98
CA VAL A 112 6.61 17.66 -3.41
C VAL A 112 6.71 17.57 -1.88
N LEU A 113 5.69 17.02 -1.22
CA LEU A 113 5.72 16.78 0.22
C LEU A 113 6.88 15.86 0.61
N LEU A 114 7.02 14.71 -0.04
CA LEU A 114 8.06 13.72 0.27
C LEU A 114 9.46 14.25 -0.05
N GLU A 115 9.62 15.02 -1.14
CA GLU A 115 10.87 15.72 -1.44
C GLU A 115 11.26 16.71 -0.33
N ASN A 116 10.29 17.47 0.19
CA ASN A 116 10.55 18.42 1.27
C ASN A 116 10.82 17.74 2.62
N VAL A 117 10.07 16.67 2.96
CA VAL A 117 10.36 15.83 4.13
C VAL A 117 11.76 15.25 4.03
N SER A 118 12.17 14.78 2.86
CA SER A 118 13.50 14.19 2.64
C SER A 118 14.64 15.16 2.86
N LYS A 119 14.44 16.47 2.62
CA LYS A 119 15.45 17.52 2.86
C LYS A 119 15.73 17.78 4.35
N VAL A 120 14.74 17.53 5.22
CA VAL A 120 14.83 17.84 6.65
C VAL A 120 14.95 16.60 7.55
N THR A 121 14.94 15.40 6.95
CA THR A 121 15.03 14.12 7.68
C THR A 121 16.35 13.41 7.42
N THR A 122 16.83 12.69 8.43
CA THR A 122 18.01 11.82 8.28
C THR A 122 17.61 10.51 7.61
N ARG A 123 18.58 9.74 7.08
CA ARG A 123 18.31 8.39 6.54
C ARG A 123 17.61 7.48 7.56
N LYS A 124 17.95 7.60 8.85
CA LYS A 124 17.32 6.84 9.93
C LYS A 124 15.87 7.27 10.15
N HIS A 125 15.57 8.57 10.08
CA HIS A 125 14.20 9.07 10.14
C HIS A 125 13.37 8.57 8.96
N GLN A 126 13.91 8.63 7.74
CA GLN A 126 13.21 8.17 6.54
C GLN A 126 12.89 6.67 6.62
N LEU A 127 13.86 5.85 7.05
CA LEU A 127 13.65 4.42 7.29
C LEU A 127 12.57 4.19 8.36
N ALA A 128 12.58 4.93 9.46
CA ALA A 128 11.58 4.82 10.52
C ALA A 128 10.17 5.20 10.01
N ILE A 129 10.06 6.26 9.19
CA ILE A 129 8.81 6.67 8.54
C ILE A 129 8.32 5.53 7.63
N THR A 130 9.19 4.96 6.81
CA THR A 130 8.85 3.80 5.97
C THR A 130 8.35 2.62 6.79
N CYS A 131 9.06 2.23 7.86
CA CYS A 131 8.59 1.14 8.72
C CYS A 131 7.22 1.42 9.35
N ALA A 132 6.97 2.66 9.79
CA ALA A 132 5.70 3.04 10.39
C ALA A 132 4.55 3.03 9.38
N LEU A 133 4.76 3.60 8.19
CA LEU A 133 3.75 3.65 7.13
C LEU A 133 3.46 2.25 6.59
N GLU A 134 4.48 1.46 6.31
CA GLU A 134 4.31 0.08 5.85
C GLU A 134 3.57 -0.78 6.88
N HIS A 135 3.93 -0.66 8.16
CA HIS A 135 3.20 -1.36 9.22
C HIS A 135 1.73 -0.94 9.28
N PHE A 136 1.46 0.36 9.16
CA PHE A 136 0.10 0.89 9.18
C PHE A 136 -0.72 0.40 7.97
N THR A 137 -0.18 0.48 6.76
CA THR A 137 -0.87 0.10 5.52
C THR A 137 -1.09 -1.40 5.45
N ALA A 138 -0.08 -2.21 5.79
CA ALA A 138 -0.23 -3.66 5.88
C ALA A 138 -1.28 -4.07 6.92
N THR A 139 -1.31 -3.40 8.07
CA THR A 139 -2.32 -3.66 9.10
C THR A 139 -3.72 -3.25 8.62
N MET A 140 -3.85 -2.07 8.01
CA MET A 140 -5.12 -1.59 7.45
C MET A 140 -5.66 -2.55 6.38
N ALA A 141 -4.83 -2.97 5.42
CA ALA A 141 -5.20 -3.92 4.38
C ALA A 141 -5.61 -5.28 4.97
N ALA A 142 -4.84 -5.79 5.93
CA ALA A 142 -5.15 -7.05 6.61
C ALA A 142 -6.49 -6.98 7.38
N GLN A 143 -6.80 -5.84 8.01
CA GLN A 143 -8.08 -5.65 8.70
C GLN A 143 -9.25 -5.46 7.73
N LEU A 144 -9.04 -4.77 6.61
CA LEU A 144 -10.05 -4.61 5.57
C LEU A 144 -10.45 -5.97 4.98
N LEU A 145 -9.48 -6.78 4.58
CA LEU A 145 -9.72 -8.09 3.94
C LEU A 145 -10.37 -9.12 4.89
N LYS A 146 -10.22 -8.97 6.20
CA LYS A 146 -10.86 -9.84 7.20
C LYS A 146 -12.34 -9.50 7.44
N ARG A 147 -12.82 -8.34 7.00
CA ARG A 147 -14.19 -7.88 7.23
C ARG A 147 -15.07 -8.25 6.05
N GLU A 148 -15.69 -9.42 6.10
CA GLU A 148 -16.57 -9.93 5.03
C GLU A 148 -17.61 -8.90 4.57
N ALA A 149 -18.24 -8.19 5.51
CA ALA A 149 -19.23 -7.16 5.21
C ALA A 149 -18.70 -6.02 4.30
N LEU A 150 -17.41 -5.70 4.38
CA LEU A 150 -16.77 -4.71 3.50
C LEU A 150 -16.33 -5.37 2.19
N THR A 151 -15.72 -6.56 2.26
CA THR A 151 -15.25 -7.29 1.07
C THR A 151 -16.39 -7.59 0.09
N ILE A 152 -17.60 -7.88 0.58
CA ILE A 152 -18.79 -8.09 -0.27
C ILE A 152 -19.12 -6.83 -1.08
N GLN A 153 -19.05 -5.64 -0.46
CA GLN A 153 -19.32 -4.37 -1.14
C GLN A 153 -18.25 -4.05 -2.20
N MET A 154 -17.02 -4.53 -1.99
CA MET A 154 -15.92 -4.36 -2.95
C MET A 154 -16.03 -5.28 -4.18
N GLN A 155 -16.87 -6.32 -4.14
CA GLN A 155 -16.89 -7.40 -5.13
C GLN A 155 -18.11 -7.39 -6.06
N SER A 156 -19.10 -6.51 -5.88
CA SER A 156 -20.40 -6.69 -6.55
C SER A 156 -20.75 -5.60 -7.57
N PRO A 157 -21.24 -6.00 -8.77
CA PRO A 157 -22.01 -5.10 -9.64
C PRO A 157 -23.43 -4.80 -9.11
N LYS A 158 -23.98 -5.60 -8.19
CA LYS A 158 -25.26 -5.40 -7.50
C LYS A 158 -25.32 -6.30 -6.25
N SER A 159 -24.84 -5.85 -5.08
CA SER A 159 -24.97 -6.68 -3.87
C SER A 159 -26.31 -6.45 -3.18
N VAL A 160 -27.19 -7.43 -3.39
CA VAL A 160 -28.24 -7.89 -2.48
C VAL A 160 -29.41 -6.94 -2.26
N SER A 161 -30.48 -7.21 -3.03
CA SER A 161 -31.87 -6.84 -2.73
C SER A 161 -32.19 -7.03 -1.24
N TYR A 162 -32.22 -5.93 -0.48
CA TYR A 162 -32.93 -5.83 0.80
C TYR A 162 -34.44 -5.63 0.56
N THR A 163 -35.02 -6.41 -0.34
CA THR A 163 -36.47 -6.56 -0.45
C THR A 163 -36.78 -7.97 0.01
N HIS A 164 -37.09 -8.11 1.29
CA HIS A 164 -38.36 -8.64 1.79
C HIS A 164 -38.27 -9.01 3.29
N LEU A 165 -38.94 -8.19 4.10
CA LEU A 165 -39.90 -8.61 5.12
C LEU A 165 -39.45 -9.58 6.23
N ARG A 166 -39.34 -9.00 7.44
CA ARG A 166 -39.99 -9.37 8.73
C ARG A 166 -39.00 -9.17 9.87
N ALA A 167 -39.27 -8.20 10.75
CA ALA A 167 -40.14 -8.30 11.93
C ALA A 167 -39.51 -9.21 12.99
#